data_AF-A0A1J3IC88-F1
#
_entry.id   AF-A0A1J3IC88-F1
#
_cell.length_a   1.000
_cell.length_b   1.000
_cell.length_c   1.000
_cell.angle_alpha   90.00
_cell.angle_beta   90.00
_cell.angle_gamma   90.00
#
_symmetry.space_group_name_H-M   'P 1'
#
loop_
_entity.id
_entity.type
_entity.pdbx_description
1 polymer ?
#
loop_
_entity_poly.entity_id
_entity_poly.type
_entity_poly.pdbx_seq_one_letter_code
_entity_poly.pdbx_strand_id
1 'polypeptide(L)'
;VSRDLLLPPHLYDSVSSIYHSSLSDVSPPPPPENRSTPCGGDLMREFEDAILKQRESASRLTKLKEIRHENHIQHRLSQLEGLPSTRGERVQEKCLLELYGLKLRELQCKVRDEVSAEYWLRLKCARPENQLYDWRMMRLPRQFYGIGDPFAMEADDQFRNKRDAERLSRLEEEEKNLIETTQRKFFAEVLDAVREFQLQIQM
;
A
#
# COMPACT_ATOMS: atom_id res chain seq x y z
N VAL A 1 -0.56 10.65 -28.68
CA VAL A 1 -1.02 11.81 -27.90
C VAL A 1 0.15 12.29 -27.05
N SER A 2 0.71 13.45 -27.39
CA SER A 2 1.94 14.01 -26.78
C SER A 2 1.76 14.24 -25.28
N ARG A 3 2.77 13.92 -24.48
CA ARG A 3 2.81 14.14 -23.02
C ARG A 3 3.46 15.47 -22.62
N ASP A 4 3.50 16.43 -23.53
CA ASP A 4 4.07 17.75 -23.29
C ASP A 4 2.96 18.74 -22.91
N LEU A 5 2.24 18.42 -21.83
CA LEU A 5 1.41 19.43 -21.18
C LEU A 5 2.33 20.23 -20.27
N LEU A 6 2.54 21.49 -20.63
CA LEU A 6 3.16 22.49 -19.77
C LEU A 6 2.42 22.46 -18.43
N LEU A 7 3.14 22.10 -17.36
CA LEU A 7 2.60 22.12 -16.02
C LEU A 7 2.06 23.53 -15.75
N PRO A 8 0.86 23.66 -15.15
CA PRO A 8 0.30 24.96 -14.81
C PRO A 8 1.32 25.85 -14.08
N PRO A 9 1.48 27.13 -14.47
CA PRO A 9 2.55 28.01 -13.95
C PRO A 9 2.62 28.09 -12.43
N HIS A 10 1.46 28.04 -11.76
CA HIS A 10 1.35 28.09 -10.30
C HIS A 10 2.03 26.90 -9.58
N LEU A 11 2.15 25.74 -10.24
CA LEU A 11 2.89 24.60 -9.70
C LEU A 11 4.40 24.83 -9.80
N TYR A 12 4.85 25.46 -10.88
CA TYR A 12 6.26 25.83 -11.06
C TYR A 12 6.69 26.86 -10.02
N ASP A 13 5.85 27.87 -9.77
CA ASP A 13 6.10 28.92 -8.77
C ASP A 13 6.12 28.33 -7.35
N SER A 14 5.20 27.40 -7.03
CA SER A 14 5.15 26.73 -5.73
C SER A 14 6.38 25.86 -5.47
N VAL A 15 6.82 25.08 -6.46
CA VAL A 15 8.04 24.25 -6.35
C VAL A 15 9.30 25.12 -6.27
N SER A 16 9.36 26.21 -7.04
CA SER A 16 10.47 27.16 -7.02
C SER A 16 10.56 27.91 -5.69
N SER A 17 9.42 28.26 -5.08
CA SER A 17 9.35 28.90 -3.77
C SER A 17 9.89 28.00 -2.65
N ILE A 18 9.62 26.69 -2.71
CA ILE A 18 10.16 25.72 -1.75
C ILE A 18 11.68 25.61 -1.89
N TYR A 19 12.19 25.56 -3.13
CA TYR A 19 13.61 25.47 -3.40
C TYR A 19 14.37 26.72 -2.95
N HIS A 20 13.84 27.91 -3.23
CA HIS A 20 14.48 29.18 -2.87
C HIS A 20 14.28 29.58 -1.40
N SER A 21 13.21 29.14 -0.73
CA SER A 21 13.04 29.33 0.72
C SER A 21 14.11 28.57 1.52
N SER A 22 14.61 27.45 1.00
CA SER A 22 15.68 26.67 1.66
C SER A 22 17.08 27.26 1.55
N LEU A 23 17.29 28.21 0.61
CA LEU A 23 18.58 28.85 0.35
C LEU A 23 18.67 30.28 0.89
N SER A 24 17.56 30.85 1.36
CA SER A 24 17.50 32.22 1.88
C SER A 24 17.63 32.24 3.40
N ASP A 25 18.62 31.53 3.93
CA ASP A 25 18.96 31.57 5.36
C ASP A 25 19.89 32.77 5.61
N VAL A 26 19.30 33.97 5.54
CA VAL A 26 19.86 35.15 6.21
C VAL A 26 19.23 35.17 7.60
N SER A 27 20.09 34.90 8.59
CA SER A 27 19.80 34.84 10.03
C SER A 27 18.70 35.79 10.51
N PRO A 28 17.62 35.28 11.13
CA PRO A 28 16.77 36.04 12.03
C PRO A 28 17.30 35.96 13.47
N PRO A 29 17.10 37.02 14.31
CA PRO A 29 17.41 36.96 15.73
C PRO A 29 16.55 35.89 16.44
N PRO A 30 17.01 35.32 17.57
CA PRO A 30 16.32 34.21 18.21
C PRO A 30 14.94 34.65 18.72
N PRO A 31 13.85 33.98 18.30
CA PRO A 31 12.54 34.22 18.89
C PRO A 31 12.43 33.50 20.24
N PRO A 32 11.66 34.05 21.21
CA PRO A 32 11.50 33.46 22.52
C PRO A 32 10.89 32.06 22.42
N GLU A 33 11.44 31.18 23.26
CA GLU A 33 10.95 29.83 23.54
C GLU A 33 9.44 29.82 23.76
N ASN A 34 8.81 28.73 23.36
CA ASN A 34 7.38 28.40 23.43
C ASN A 34 6.57 28.66 22.15
N ARG A 35 6.78 27.79 21.17
CA ARG A 35 5.67 27.06 20.54
C ARG A 35 6.20 25.70 20.12
N SER A 36 5.71 24.68 20.80
CA SER A 36 5.83 23.27 20.44
C SER A 36 5.34 23.08 19.00
N THR A 37 6.27 23.10 18.05
CA THR A 37 6.04 22.67 16.68
C THR A 37 5.67 21.18 16.72
N PRO A 38 4.45 20.77 16.33
CA PRO A 38 4.14 19.36 16.21
C PRO A 38 5.09 18.78 15.16
N CYS A 39 5.90 17.84 15.60
CA CYS A 39 6.85 17.10 14.78
C CYS A 39 6.15 16.60 13.51
N GLY A 40 6.69 16.92 12.32
CA GLY A 40 6.08 16.64 11.02
C GLY A 40 5.81 15.15 10.70
N GLY A 41 6.14 14.24 11.60
CA GLY A 41 5.72 12.84 11.54
C GLY A 41 4.25 12.60 11.94
N ASP A 42 3.59 13.55 12.61
CA ASP A 42 2.20 13.40 13.05
C ASP A 42 1.20 13.58 11.90
N LEU A 43 1.39 14.61 11.06
CA LEU A 43 0.45 14.94 9.98
C LEU A 43 0.33 13.84 8.92
N MET A 44 1.45 13.20 8.56
CA MET A 44 1.44 12.09 7.60
C MET A 44 0.73 10.86 8.17
N ARG A 45 0.94 10.57 9.46
CA ARG A 45 0.26 9.48 10.16
C ARG A 45 -1.25 9.77 10.31
N GLU A 46 -1.62 10.99 10.69
CA GLU A 46 -3.02 11.42 10.77
C GLU A 46 -3.72 11.35 9.40
N PHE A 47 -3.02 11.71 8.31
CA PHE A 47 -3.53 11.61 6.95
C PHE A 47 -3.73 10.15 6.51
N GLU A 48 -2.77 9.27 6.77
CA GLU A 48 -2.89 7.84 6.50
C GLU A 48 -4.06 7.23 7.29
N ASP A 49 -4.18 7.57 8.58
CA ASP A 49 -5.29 7.13 9.43
C ASP A 49 -6.64 7.67 8.93
N ALA A 50 -6.69 8.92 8.46
CA ALA A 50 -7.90 9.51 7.88
C ALA A 50 -8.31 8.80 6.58
N ILE A 51 -7.36 8.45 5.71
CA ILE A 51 -7.62 7.66 4.50
C ILE A 51 -8.13 6.26 4.86
N LEU A 52 -7.51 5.60 5.84
CA LEU A 52 -7.93 4.28 6.29
C LEU A 52 -9.36 4.32 6.84
N LYS A 53 -9.65 5.27 7.73
CA LYS A 53 -11.01 5.48 8.27
C LYS A 53 -12.02 5.81 7.18
N GLN A 54 -11.67 6.64 6.20
CA GLN A 54 -12.54 6.98 5.07
C GLN A 54 -12.80 5.76 4.17
N ARG A 55 -11.79 4.94 3.89
CA ARG A 55 -11.92 3.72 3.08
C ARG A 55 -12.75 2.65 3.78
N GLU A 56 -12.58 2.47 5.08
CA GLU A 56 -13.44 1.60 5.88
C GLU A 56 -14.89 2.08 5.82
N SER A 57 -15.11 3.38 5.96
CA SER A 57 -16.44 3.99 5.85
C SER A 57 -17.07 3.74 4.47
N ALA A 58 -16.31 3.95 3.40
CA ALA A 58 -16.77 3.72 2.03
C ALA A 58 -17.10 2.25 1.76
N SER A 59 -16.22 1.33 2.18
CA SER A 59 -16.44 -0.13 2.03
C SER A 59 -17.65 -0.62 2.83
N ARG A 60 -17.93 -0.03 3.99
CA ARG A 60 -19.14 -0.33 4.78
C ARG A 60 -20.38 0.18 4.07
N LEU A 61 -20.34 1.38 3.49
CA LEU A 61 -21.45 1.95 2.74
C LEU A 61 -21.76 1.14 1.47
N THR A 62 -20.75 0.66 0.74
CA THR A 62 -20.96 -0.20 -0.43
C THR A 62 -21.60 -1.53 -0.03
N LYS A 63 -21.12 -2.18 1.04
CA LYS A 63 -21.74 -3.40 1.59
C LYS A 63 -23.19 -3.19 2.00
N LEU A 64 -23.50 -2.10 2.71
CA LEU A 64 -24.88 -1.79 3.10
C LEU A 64 -25.78 -1.54 1.90
N LYS A 65 -25.26 -0.90 0.85
CA LYS A 65 -25.97 -0.68 -0.41
C LYS A 65 -26.26 -2.01 -1.12
N GLU A 66 -25.30 -2.92 -1.19
CA GLU A 66 -25.46 -4.27 -1.74
C GLU A 66 -26.53 -5.05 -0.99
N ILE A 67 -26.47 -5.07 0.35
CA ILE A 67 -27.48 -5.74 1.19
C ILE A 67 -28.87 -5.17 0.92
N ARG A 68 -29.01 -3.84 0.79
CA ARG A 68 -30.30 -3.22 0.49
C ARG A 68 -30.85 -3.65 -0.87
N HIS A 69 -29.99 -3.70 -1.89
CA HIS A 69 -30.38 -4.17 -3.21
C HIS A 69 -30.80 -5.64 -3.19
N GLU A 70 -30.05 -6.48 -2.48
CA GLU A 70 -30.33 -7.91 -2.37
C GLU A 70 -31.66 -8.16 -1.65
N ASN A 71 -31.89 -7.48 -0.53
CA ASN A 71 -33.17 -7.55 0.19
C ASN A 71 -34.35 -7.09 -0.69
N HIS A 72 -34.16 -6.05 -1.51
CA HIS A 72 -35.20 -5.58 -2.42
C HIS A 72 -35.53 -6.62 -3.50
N ILE A 73 -34.51 -7.30 -4.04
CA ILE A 73 -34.67 -8.36 -5.02
C ILE A 73 -35.39 -9.56 -4.40
N GLN A 74 -34.97 -10.01 -3.22
CA GLN A 74 -35.61 -11.12 -2.52
C GLN A 74 -37.08 -10.83 -2.19
N HIS A 75 -37.36 -9.61 -1.73
CA HIS A 75 -38.73 -9.17 -1.49
C HIS A 75 -39.56 -9.12 -2.77
N ARG A 76 -38.97 -8.69 -3.90
CA ARG A 76 -39.68 -8.69 -5.18
C ARG A 76 -39.93 -10.11 -5.71
N LEU A 77 -38.97 -11.01 -5.55
CA LEU A 77 -39.12 -12.43 -5.90
C LEU A 77 -40.26 -13.07 -5.12
N SER A 78 -40.32 -12.87 -3.79
CA SER A 78 -41.40 -13.43 -2.97
C SER A 78 -42.78 -12.87 -3.35
N GLN A 79 -42.85 -11.59 -3.74
CA GLN A 79 -44.07 -11.01 -4.29
C GLN A 79 -44.51 -11.68 -5.59
N LEU A 80 -43.57 -11.91 -6.52
CA LEU A 80 -43.87 -12.49 -7.84
C LEU A 80 -44.28 -13.96 -7.75
N GLU A 81 -43.65 -14.73 -6.85
CA GLU A 81 -43.98 -16.15 -6.62
C GLU A 81 -45.34 -16.33 -5.92
N GLY A 82 -45.78 -15.35 -5.14
CA GLY A 82 -47.09 -15.36 -4.47
C GLY A 82 -48.28 -14.90 -5.32
N LEU A 83 -48.08 -14.55 -6.61
CA LEU A 83 -49.17 -14.06 -7.45
C LEU A 83 -50.07 -15.19 -7.98
N PRO A 84 -51.40 -15.03 -7.93
CA PRO A 84 -52.31 -16.03 -8.49
C PRO A 84 -52.24 -16.04 -10.03
N SER A 85 -52.25 -17.24 -10.61
CA SER A 85 -52.24 -17.47 -12.06
C SER A 85 -53.54 -17.06 -12.78
N THR A 86 -54.52 -16.50 -12.06
CA THR A 86 -55.83 -16.08 -12.60
C THR A 86 -55.85 -14.64 -13.12
N ARG A 87 -54.70 -13.95 -13.13
CA ARG A 87 -54.58 -12.59 -13.67
C ARG A 87 -54.54 -12.62 -15.21
N GLY A 88 -55.01 -11.54 -15.84
CA GLY A 88 -55.04 -11.42 -17.30
C GLY A 88 -53.67 -11.70 -17.96
N GLU A 89 -53.71 -12.36 -19.11
CA GLU A 89 -52.57 -12.97 -19.82
C GLU A 89 -51.37 -12.03 -19.99
N ARG A 90 -51.60 -10.79 -20.44
CA ARG A 90 -50.53 -9.77 -20.62
C ARG A 90 -49.79 -9.41 -19.33
N VAL A 91 -50.47 -9.42 -18.20
CA VAL A 91 -49.86 -9.10 -16.90
C VAL A 91 -49.07 -10.31 -16.41
N GLN A 92 -49.63 -11.50 -16.58
CA GLN A 92 -48.96 -12.75 -16.23
C GLN A 92 -47.64 -12.93 -17.00
N GLU A 93 -47.63 -12.69 -18.31
CA GLU A 93 -46.43 -12.79 -19.14
C GLU A 93 -45.32 -11.84 -18.65
N LYS A 94 -45.65 -10.57 -18.37
CA LYS A 94 -44.68 -9.60 -17.84
C LYS A 94 -44.13 -10.01 -16.47
N CYS A 95 -44.98 -10.50 -15.58
CA CYS A 95 -44.56 -11.00 -14.27
C CYS A 95 -43.63 -12.22 -14.40
N LEU A 96 -43.89 -13.11 -15.35
CA LEU A 96 -43.03 -14.26 -15.63
C LEU A 96 -41.67 -13.82 -16.18
N LEU A 97 -41.63 -12.88 -17.12
CA LEU A 97 -40.38 -12.33 -17.64
C LEU A 97 -39.54 -11.67 -16.53
N GLU A 98 -40.18 -10.90 -15.65
CA GLU A 98 -39.51 -10.30 -14.50
C GLU A 98 -38.97 -11.38 -13.54
N LEU A 99 -39.78 -12.39 -13.21
CA LEU A 99 -39.41 -13.49 -12.33
C LEU A 99 -38.18 -14.24 -12.86
N TYR A 100 -38.20 -14.65 -14.13
CA TYR A 100 -37.08 -15.36 -14.74
C TYR A 100 -35.85 -14.45 -14.91
N GLY A 101 -36.06 -13.17 -15.20
CA GLY A 101 -34.97 -12.18 -15.25
C GLY A 101 -34.26 -12.04 -13.90
N LEU A 102 -35.01 -11.98 -12.80
CA LEU A 102 -34.44 -11.92 -11.45
C LEU A 102 -33.74 -13.24 -11.06
N LYS A 103 -34.33 -14.39 -11.40
CA LYS A 103 -33.71 -15.72 -11.13
C LYS A 103 -32.40 -15.94 -11.90
N LEU A 104 -32.30 -15.40 -13.12
CA LEU A 104 -31.11 -15.54 -13.97
C LEU A 104 -30.03 -14.46 -13.72
N ARG A 105 -30.26 -13.53 -12.78
CA ARG A 105 -29.36 -12.41 -12.52
C ARG A 105 -27.93 -12.86 -12.22
N GLU A 106 -27.75 -13.84 -11.34
CA GLU A 106 -26.42 -14.31 -10.94
C GLU A 106 -25.64 -14.90 -12.12
N LEU A 107 -26.30 -15.69 -12.95
CA LEU A 107 -25.72 -16.24 -14.17
C LEU A 107 -25.33 -15.11 -15.13
N GLN A 108 -26.20 -14.11 -15.29
CA GLN A 108 -25.91 -12.95 -16.14
C GLN A 108 -24.70 -12.16 -15.63
N CYS A 109 -24.54 -11.98 -14.31
CA CYS A 109 -23.36 -11.35 -13.74
C CYS A 109 -22.09 -12.14 -14.08
N LYS A 110 -22.07 -13.45 -13.82
CA LYS A 110 -20.92 -14.32 -14.10
C LYS A 110 -20.49 -14.26 -15.56
N VAL A 111 -21.45 -14.40 -16.48
CA VAL A 111 -21.18 -14.33 -17.93
C VAL A 111 -20.62 -12.95 -18.31
N ARG A 112 -21.16 -11.86 -17.77
CA ARG A 112 -20.66 -10.52 -18.04
C ARG A 112 -19.25 -10.31 -17.50
N ASP A 113 -18.95 -10.83 -16.32
CA ASP A 113 -17.64 -10.72 -15.69
C ASP A 113 -16.59 -11.49 -16.49
N GLU A 114 -16.88 -12.73 -16.90
CA GLU A 114 -15.99 -13.55 -17.74
C GLU A 114 -15.74 -12.91 -19.11
N VAL A 115 -16.80 -12.48 -19.80
CA VAL A 115 -16.69 -11.80 -21.10
C VAL A 115 -15.88 -10.51 -20.97
N SER A 116 -16.09 -9.74 -19.91
CA SER A 116 -15.34 -8.52 -19.67
C SER A 116 -13.87 -8.82 -19.38
N ALA A 117 -13.57 -9.83 -18.56
CA ALA A 117 -12.21 -10.25 -18.27
C ALA A 117 -11.47 -10.68 -19.53
N GLU A 118 -12.08 -11.54 -20.35
CA GLU A 118 -11.56 -11.96 -21.66
C GLU A 118 -11.35 -10.77 -22.60
N TYR A 119 -12.31 -9.85 -22.68
CA TYR A 119 -12.18 -8.64 -23.47
C TYR A 119 -10.99 -7.79 -23.03
N TRP A 120 -10.84 -7.56 -21.72
CA TRP A 120 -9.71 -6.83 -21.15
C TRP A 120 -8.37 -7.53 -21.40
N LEU A 121 -8.34 -8.85 -21.32
CA LEU A 121 -7.15 -9.65 -21.63
C LEU A 121 -6.78 -9.51 -23.10
N ARG A 122 -7.74 -9.64 -24.02
CA ARG A 122 -7.48 -9.43 -25.46
C ARG A 122 -6.97 -8.02 -25.73
N LEU A 123 -7.57 -7.00 -25.13
CA LEU A 123 -7.14 -5.61 -25.33
C LEU A 123 -5.70 -5.38 -24.86
N LYS A 124 -5.31 -5.99 -23.74
CA LYS A 124 -3.98 -5.86 -23.14
C LYS A 124 -2.93 -6.74 -23.84
N CYS A 125 -3.28 -7.98 -24.14
CA CYS A 125 -2.35 -9.02 -24.59
C CYS A 125 -2.30 -9.18 -26.12
N ALA A 126 -3.24 -8.64 -26.90
CA ALA A 126 -3.23 -8.79 -28.36
C ALA A 126 -2.00 -8.13 -29.03
N ARG A 127 -1.38 -7.13 -28.38
CA ARG A 127 -0.15 -6.47 -28.85
C ARG A 127 0.75 -6.14 -27.66
N PRO A 128 1.58 -7.09 -27.19
CA PRO A 128 2.44 -6.86 -26.03
C PRO A 128 3.42 -5.70 -26.25
N GLU A 129 3.78 -5.41 -27.50
CA GLU A 129 4.64 -4.30 -27.91
C GLU A 129 4.09 -2.91 -27.56
N ASN A 130 2.77 -2.77 -27.44
CA ASN A 130 2.12 -1.50 -27.14
C ASN A 130 1.84 -1.31 -25.64
N GLN A 131 2.15 -2.32 -24.83
CA GLN A 131 1.88 -2.30 -23.40
C GLN A 131 3.10 -1.78 -22.65
N LEU A 132 3.04 -0.53 -22.20
CA LEU A 132 3.99 0.00 -21.21
C LEU A 132 3.83 -0.82 -19.93
N TYR A 133 4.75 -1.76 -19.69
CA TYR A 133 4.85 -2.42 -18.41
C TYR A 133 5.24 -1.38 -17.36
N ASP A 134 4.39 -1.20 -16.36
CA ASP A 134 4.81 -0.47 -15.16
C ASP A 134 5.93 -1.30 -14.52
N TRP A 135 7.13 -0.75 -14.43
CA TRP A 135 8.28 -1.40 -13.79
C TRP A 135 7.96 -1.80 -12.34
N ARG A 136 7.00 -1.13 -11.70
CA ARG A 136 6.48 -1.52 -10.38
C ARG A 136 5.72 -2.84 -10.41
N MET A 137 5.04 -3.19 -11.50
CA MET A 137 4.38 -4.48 -11.73
C MET A 137 5.38 -5.61 -12.04
N MET A 138 6.60 -5.29 -12.49
CA MET A 138 7.69 -6.28 -12.64
C MET A 138 8.41 -6.58 -11.33
N ARG A 139 8.32 -5.69 -10.33
CA ARG A 139 8.87 -5.91 -8.99
C ARG A 139 7.95 -6.69 -8.06
N LEU A 140 6.70 -6.91 -8.47
CA LEU A 140 5.80 -7.78 -7.72
C LEU A 140 6.25 -9.23 -7.93
N PRO A 141 6.36 -10.05 -6.87
CA PRO A 141 6.59 -11.47 -7.00
C PRO A 141 5.50 -12.06 -7.89
N ARG A 142 5.86 -12.47 -9.11
CA ARG A 142 4.92 -13.16 -10.00
C ARG A 142 4.81 -14.59 -9.50
N GLN A 143 3.62 -14.98 -9.04
CA GLN A 143 3.30 -16.39 -8.93
C GLN A 143 3.29 -16.96 -10.35
N PHE A 144 4.22 -17.87 -10.64
CA PHE A 144 4.33 -18.49 -11.95
C PHE A 144 3.08 -19.31 -12.24
N TYR A 145 2.36 -18.97 -13.30
CA TYR A 145 1.55 -19.95 -14.02
C TYR A 145 2.49 -20.81 -14.87
N GLY A 146 3.14 -21.79 -14.23
CA GLY A 146 3.62 -23.05 -14.80
C GLY A 146 4.64 -23.09 -15.97
N ILE A 147 4.99 -21.98 -16.62
CA ILE A 147 5.93 -21.96 -17.75
C ILE A 147 6.93 -20.82 -17.53
N GLY A 148 8.01 -21.12 -16.84
CA GLY A 148 9.14 -20.21 -16.62
C GLY A 148 10.31 -21.01 -16.08
N ASP A 149 11.47 -20.87 -16.71
CA ASP A 149 12.70 -21.56 -16.33
C ASP A 149 13.06 -21.29 -14.86
N PRO A 150 13.09 -22.32 -13.98
CA PRO A 150 13.41 -22.17 -12.56
C PRO A 150 14.75 -21.48 -12.28
N PHE A 151 15.67 -21.51 -13.24
CA PHE A 151 17.04 -21.02 -13.06
C PHE A 151 17.20 -19.50 -13.25
N ALA A 152 16.24 -18.80 -13.85
CA ALA A 152 16.39 -17.36 -14.13
C ALA A 152 16.23 -16.47 -12.89
N MET A 153 15.49 -16.91 -11.87
CA MET A 153 15.26 -16.14 -10.64
C MET A 153 16.36 -16.34 -9.58
N GLU A 154 17.05 -17.48 -9.63
CA GLU A 154 17.99 -17.90 -8.59
C GLU A 154 19.30 -17.09 -8.58
N ALA A 155 19.73 -16.57 -9.73
CA ALA A 155 20.95 -15.75 -9.81
C ALA A 155 20.78 -14.39 -9.11
N ASP A 156 19.65 -13.70 -9.33
CA ASP A 156 19.38 -12.38 -8.72
C ASP A 156 19.18 -12.49 -7.21
N ASP A 157 18.49 -13.54 -6.75
CA ASP A 157 18.33 -13.81 -5.32
C ASP A 157 19.66 -14.18 -4.64
N GLN A 158 20.56 -14.88 -5.33
CA GLN A 158 21.92 -15.13 -4.81
C GLN A 158 22.71 -13.84 -4.59
N PHE A 159 22.65 -12.86 -5.50
CA PHE A 159 23.35 -11.58 -5.32
C PHE A 159 22.72 -10.70 -4.23
N ARG A 160 21.39 -10.77 -4.04
CA ARG A 160 20.71 -10.11 -2.92
C ARG A 160 21.10 -10.73 -1.58
N ASN A 161 21.03 -12.05 -1.48
CA ASN A 161 21.38 -12.79 -0.28
C ASN A 161 22.86 -12.60 0.10
N LYS A 162 23.78 -12.54 -0.88
CA LYS A 162 25.19 -12.21 -0.63
C LYS A 162 25.38 -10.83 -0.01
N ARG A 163 24.68 -9.81 -0.53
CA ARG A 163 24.75 -8.45 0.03
C ARG A 163 24.15 -8.38 1.43
N ASP A 164 23.04 -9.07 1.67
CA ASP A 164 22.38 -9.07 2.97
C ASP A 164 23.20 -9.83 4.02
N ALA A 165 23.83 -10.95 3.64
CA ALA A 165 24.77 -11.66 4.50
C ALA A 165 26.01 -10.81 4.84
N GLU A 166 26.57 -10.08 3.87
CA GLU A 166 27.70 -9.16 4.12
C GLU A 166 27.32 -8.03 5.09
N ARG A 167 26.12 -7.44 4.93
CA ARG A 167 25.62 -6.40 5.84
C ARG A 167 25.46 -6.93 7.27
N LEU A 168 24.90 -8.12 7.43
CA LEU A 168 24.73 -8.75 8.74
C LEU A 168 26.09 -9.09 9.37
N SER A 169 27.05 -9.58 8.59
CA SER A 169 28.41 -9.86 9.06
C SER A 169 29.11 -8.62 9.59
N ARG A 170 28.98 -7.46 8.91
CA ARG A 170 29.56 -6.19 9.37
C ARG A 170 28.95 -5.73 10.69
N LEU A 171 27.64 -5.84 10.84
CA LEU A 171 26.95 -5.48 12.09
C LEU A 171 27.39 -6.39 13.25
N GLU A 172 27.56 -7.69 13.01
CA GLU A 172 28.03 -8.62 14.04
C GLU A 172 29.48 -8.31 14.46
N GLU A 173 30.36 -7.95 13.51
CA GLU A 173 31.72 -7.52 13.80
C GLU A 173 31.77 -6.20 14.59
N GLU A 174 30.92 -5.23 14.23
CA GLU A 174 30.77 -3.97 14.98
C GLU A 174 30.29 -4.21 16.42
N GLU A 175 29.35 -5.14 16.62
CA GLU A 175 28.87 -5.53 17.95
C GLU A 175 29.98 -6.18 18.80
N LYS A 176 30.76 -7.10 18.21
CA LYS A 176 31.92 -7.72 18.89
C LYS A 176 32.96 -6.68 19.29
N ASN A 177 33.27 -5.73 18.41
CA ASN A 177 34.20 -4.64 18.70
C ASN A 177 33.69 -3.74 19.84
N LEU A 178 32.39 -3.45 19.87
CA LEU A 178 31.77 -2.71 20.98
C LEU A 178 31.89 -3.47 22.31
N ILE A 179 31.63 -4.78 22.32
CA ILE A 179 31.78 -5.62 23.52
C ILE A 179 33.25 -5.64 23.98
N GLU A 180 34.21 -5.81 23.06
CA GLU A 180 35.63 -5.79 23.43
C GLU A 180 36.08 -4.43 23.99
N THR A 181 35.64 -3.32 23.39
CA THR A 181 36.01 -1.99 23.89
C THR A 181 35.38 -1.68 25.24
N THR A 182 34.14 -2.10 25.49
CA THR A 182 33.49 -1.94 26.80
C THR A 182 34.18 -2.79 27.87
N GLN A 183 34.58 -4.02 27.55
CA GLN A 183 35.38 -4.86 28.47
C GLN A 183 36.75 -4.24 28.77
N ARG A 184 37.49 -3.76 27.75
CA ARG A 184 38.78 -3.09 27.96
C ARG A 184 38.64 -1.84 28.83
N LYS A 185 37.59 -1.04 28.61
CA LYS A 185 37.29 0.14 29.44
C LYS A 185 36.99 -0.25 30.89
N PHE A 186 36.16 -1.27 31.10
CA PHE A 186 35.84 -1.77 32.44
C PHE A 186 37.11 -2.19 33.21
N PHE A 187 37.99 -2.97 32.59
CA PHE A 187 39.23 -3.38 33.25
C PHE A 187 40.20 -2.21 33.49
N ALA A 188 40.25 -1.23 32.59
CA ALA A 188 41.02 -0.02 32.80
C ALA A 188 40.51 0.78 34.01
N GLU A 189 39.19 0.97 34.13
CA GLU A 189 38.56 1.65 35.26
C GLU A 189 38.81 0.93 36.59
N VAL A 190 38.74 -0.42 36.61
CA VAL A 190 39.07 -1.21 37.80
C VAL A 190 40.54 -1.04 38.21
N LEU A 191 41.47 -1.10 37.24
CA LEU A 191 42.90 -0.92 37.52
C LEU A 191 43.23 0.50 37.95
N ASP A 192 42.56 1.51 37.39
CA ASP A 192 42.69 2.90 37.81
C ASP A 192 42.15 3.10 39.23
N ALA A 193 40.98 2.56 39.55
CA ALA A 193 40.43 2.60 40.91
C ALA A 193 41.38 1.94 41.92
N VAL A 194 41.95 0.77 41.60
CA VAL A 194 42.93 0.10 42.48
C VAL A 194 44.19 0.94 42.67
N ARG A 195 44.70 1.60 41.62
CA ARG A 195 45.83 2.54 41.72
C ARG A 195 45.49 3.73 42.62
N GLU A 196 44.31 4.32 42.46
CA GLU A 196 43.84 5.42 43.31
C GLU A 196 43.70 4.99 44.78
N PHE A 197 43.15 3.80 45.04
CA PHE A 197 43.08 3.24 46.39
C PHE A 197 44.46 3.02 47.00
N GLN A 198 45.43 2.51 46.24
CA GLN A 198 46.81 2.36 46.74
C GLN A 198 47.48 3.70 47.05
N LEU A 199 47.25 4.72 46.22
CA LEU A 199 47.73 6.08 46.47
C LEU A 199 47.10 6.69 47.73
N GLN A 200 45.82 6.40 48.00
CA GLN A 200 45.15 6.83 49.24
C GLN A 200 45.69 6.11 50.49
N ILE A 201 46.16 4.87 50.38
CA ILE A 201 46.73 4.09 51.50
C ILE A 201 48.19 4.51 51.81
N GLN A 202 48.90 5.09 50.84
CA GLN A 202 50.28 5.57 50.99
C GLN A 202 50.39 7.04 51.45
N MET A 203 49.27 7.71 51.76
CA MET A 203 49.22 9.01 52.42
C MET A 203 48.88 8.88 53.91
#